data_AF-A0A6V7IXP0-F1
#
_entry.id   AF-A0A6V7IXP0-F1
#
_cell.length_a   1.000
_cell.length_b   1.000
_cell.length_c   1.000
_cell.angle_alpha   90.00
_cell.angle_beta   90.00
_cell.angle_gamma   90.00
#
_symmetry.space_group_name_H-M   'P 1'
#
loop_
_entity.id
_entity.type
_entity.pdbx_description
1 polymer ?
#
loop_
_entity_poly.entity_id
_entity_poly.type
_entity_poly.pdbx_seq_one_letter_code
_entity_poly.pdbx_strand_id
1 'polypeptide(L)'
;NELERQFLEMLQFNINVPSSVYAKYYFDLRTLAEANELTFPSEPLSKEKAQKLEAMSRVYEDKVTTEVLRNGIKKWSSLDNVCTGGPRRSIAILS
;
A
#
# COMPACT_ATOMS: atom_id res chain seq x y z
N ASN A 1 -9.91 -12.96 0.81
CA ASN A 1 -10.99 -11.96 0.61
C ASN A 1 -11.82 -12.46 -0.57
N GLU A 2 -13.04 -12.96 -0.35
CA GLU A 2 -13.82 -13.64 -1.40
C GLU A 2 -14.32 -12.65 -2.47
N LEU A 3 -14.67 -11.44 -2.04
CA LEU A 3 -15.13 -10.37 -2.94
C LEU A 3 -14.04 -9.95 -3.93
N GLU A 4 -12.79 -9.88 -3.48
CA GLU A 4 -11.63 -9.60 -4.33
C GLU A 4 -11.48 -10.67 -5.42
N ARG A 5 -11.64 -11.95 -5.05
CA ARG A 5 -11.52 -13.07 -6.00
C ARG A 5 -12.62 -13.03 -7.06
N GLN A 6 -13.87 -12.85 -6.65
CA GLN A 6 -15.01 -12.72 -7.58
C GLN A 6 -14.84 -11.53 -8.52
N PHE A 7 -14.33 -10.40 -8.00
CA PHE A 7 -14.08 -9.22 -8.81
C PHE A 7 -13.02 -9.46 -9.88
N LEU A 8 -11.88 -10.08 -9.54
CA LEU A 8 -10.83 -10.39 -10.49
C LEU A 8 -11.26 -11.43 -11.54
N GLU A 9 -12.13 -12.37 -11.16
CA GLU A 9 -12.72 -13.34 -12.08
C GLU A 9 -13.66 -12.67 -13.09
N MET A 10 -14.53 -11.76 -12.64
CA MET A 10 -15.40 -10.98 -13.53
C MET A 10 -14.60 -10.09 -14.50
N LEU A 11 -13.48 -9.52 -14.02
CA LEU A 11 -12.56 -8.75 -14.87
C LEU A 11 -11.77 -9.62 -15.85
N GLN A 12 -11.78 -10.94 -15.69
CA GLN A 12 -10.89 -11.87 -16.39
C GLN A 12 -9.44 -11.42 -16.26
N PHE A 13 -9.04 -11.08 -15.03
CA PHE A 13 -7.74 -10.48 -14.78
C PHE A 13 -6.62 -11.43 -15.16
N ASN A 14 -5.77 -10.99 -16.09
CA ASN A 14 -4.63 -11.76 -16.57
C ASN A 14 -3.33 -11.13 -16.09
N ILE A 15 -2.52 -11.91 -15.36
CA ILE A 15 -1.16 -11.51 -14.97
C ILE A 15 -0.12 -11.83 -16.05
N ASN A 16 -0.44 -12.73 -16.97
CA ASN A 16 0.44 -13.19 -18.04
C ASN A 16 0.25 -12.35 -19.30
N VAL A 17 0.44 -11.04 -19.17
CA VAL A 17 0.34 -10.09 -20.30
C VAL A 17 1.74 -9.88 -20.90
N PRO A 18 1.91 -9.95 -22.23
CA PRO A 18 3.19 -9.65 -22.86
C PRO A 18 3.68 -8.24 -22.50
N SER A 19 4.99 -8.08 -22.33
CA SER A 19 5.57 -6.80 -21.90
C SER A 19 5.21 -5.62 -22.80
N SER A 20 5.09 -5.85 -24.11
CA SER A 20 4.66 -4.82 -25.08
C SER A 20 3.24 -4.34 -24.86
N VAL A 21 2.33 -5.27 -24.55
CA VAL A 21 0.91 -4.97 -24.29
C VAL A 21 0.80 -4.22 -22.96
N TYR A 22 1.50 -4.69 -21.92
CA TYR A 22 1.58 -3.97 -20.65
C TYR A 22 2.11 -2.55 -20.83
N ALA A 23 3.24 -2.39 -21.54
CA ALA A 23 3.85 -1.08 -21.76
C ALA A 23 2.90 -0.12 -22.48
N LYS A 24 2.22 -0.57 -23.54
CA LYS A 24 1.23 0.23 -24.27
C LYS A 24 0.16 0.78 -23.32
N TYR A 25 -0.49 -0.09 -22.55
CA TYR A 25 -1.57 0.34 -21.65
C TYR A 25 -1.05 1.15 -20.46
N TYR A 26 0.16 0.88 -19.96
CA TYR A 26 0.79 1.70 -18.92
C TYR A 26 0.97 3.15 -19.37
N PHE A 27 1.52 3.37 -20.57
CA PHE A 27 1.68 4.72 -21.11
C PHE A 27 0.34 5.39 -21.40
N ASP A 28 -0.62 4.67 -21.98
CA ASP A 28 -1.98 5.17 -22.20
C ASP A 28 -2.62 5.67 -20.89
N LEU A 29 -2.52 4.88 -19.80
CA LEU A 29 -3.03 5.25 -18.48
C LEU A 29 -2.26 6.41 -17.84
N ARG A 30 -0.93 6.46 -18.02
CA ARG A 30 -0.10 7.55 -17.52
C ARG A 30 -0.49 8.88 -18.17
N THR A 31 -0.59 8.91 -19.50
CA THR A 31 -1.02 10.11 -20.24
C THR A 31 -2.42 10.57 -19.81
N LEU A 32 -3.34 9.62 -19.59
CA LEU A 32 -4.68 9.94 -19.08
C LEU A 32 -4.62 10.54 -17.66
N ALA A 33 -3.80 10.00 -16.77
CA ALA A 33 -3.65 10.53 -15.40
C ALA A 33 -3.03 11.93 -15.39
N GLU A 34 -2.00 12.16 -16.23
CA GLU A 34 -1.37 13.48 -16.39
C GLU A 34 -2.37 14.52 -16.90
N ALA A 35 -3.24 14.16 -17.85
CA ALA A 35 -4.29 15.03 -18.35
C ALA A 35 -5.38 15.39 -17.31
N ASN A 36 -5.50 14.60 -16.24
CA ASN A 36 -6.51 14.78 -15.18
C ASN A 36 -5.91 15.25 -13.85
N GLU A 37 -4.63 15.66 -13.83
CA GLU A 37 -3.90 16.04 -12.60
C GLU A 37 -3.88 14.93 -11.52
N LEU A 38 -4.12 13.67 -11.92
CA LEU A 38 -4.07 12.49 -11.07
C LEU A 38 -2.66 11.86 -11.02
N THR A 39 -1.65 12.62 -11.45
CA THR A 39 -0.27 12.14 -11.55
C THR A 39 0.22 11.71 -10.18
N PHE A 40 0.51 10.42 -10.04
CA PHE A 40 1.27 9.90 -8.90
C PHE A 40 2.59 10.68 -8.80
N PRO A 41 3.09 10.99 -7.59
CA PRO A 41 4.37 11.68 -7.44
C PRO A 41 5.44 10.87 -8.19
N SER A 42 5.93 11.45 -9.30
CA SER A 42 6.90 10.81 -10.19
C SER A 42 8.27 10.70 -9.53
N GLU A 43 8.52 11.56 -8.56
CA GLU A 43 9.75 11.59 -7.78
C GLU A 43 9.59 10.78 -6.49
N PRO A 44 10.60 9.98 -6.12
CA PRO A 44 10.67 9.43 -4.78
C PRO A 44 10.56 10.57 -3.77
N LEU A 45 9.96 10.30 -2.61
CA LEU A 45 9.88 11.26 -1.52
C LEU A 45 11.28 11.82 -1.23
N SER A 46 11.40 13.15 -1.13
CA SER A 46 12.63 13.76 -0.63
C SER A 46 12.95 13.21 0.77
N LYS A 47 14.24 13.16 1.13
CA LYS A 47 14.67 12.65 2.46
C LYS A 47 13.90 13.31 3.61
N GLU A 48 13.67 14.62 3.52
CA GLU A 48 12.90 15.38 4.50
C GLU A 48 11.43 14.95 4.56
N LYS A 49 10.77 14.79 3.40
CA LYS A 49 9.37 14.34 3.34
C LYS A 49 9.22 12.91 3.88
N ALA A 50 10.16 12.02 3.54
CA ALA A 50 10.19 10.65 4.04
C ALA A 50 10.36 10.62 5.57
N GLN A 51 11.32 11.36 6.11
CA GLN A 51 11.54 11.46 7.56
C GLN A 51 10.33 12.03 8.29
N LYS A 52 9.69 13.07 7.74
CA LYS A 52 8.47 13.64 8.32
C LYS A 52 7.35 12.61 8.38
N LEU A 53 7.14 11.84 7.31
CA LEU A 53 6.13 10.79 7.24
C LEU A 53 6.42 9.67 8.24
N GLU A 54 7.67 9.24 8.36
CA GLU A 54 8.09 8.21 9.31
C GLU A 54 7.84 8.66 10.77
N ALA A 55 8.19 9.91 11.09
CA ALA A 55 7.92 10.48 12.41
C ALA A 55 6.40 10.54 12.72
N MET A 56 5.58 10.93 11.73
CA MET A 56 4.13 10.97 11.88
C MET A 56 3.53 9.57 12.05
N SER A 57 4.00 8.58 11.27
CA SER A 57 3.60 7.17 11.39
C SER A 57 3.90 6.63 12.78
N ARG A 58 5.12 6.88 13.28
CA ARG A 58 5.57 6.42 14.59
C ARG A 58 4.71 6.98 15.72
N VAL A 59 4.37 8.27 15.67
CA VAL A 59 3.45 8.89 16.64
C VAL A 59 2.06 8.27 16.58
N TYR A 60 1.58 7.88 15.39
CA TYR A 60 0.30 7.21 15.25
C TYR A 60 0.34 5.78 15.81
N GLU A 61 1.40 5.01 15.53
CA GLU A 61 1.63 3.69 16.12
C GLU A 61 1.67 3.75 17.65
N ASP A 62 2.37 4.73 18.23
CA ASP A 62 2.42 4.93 19.68
C ASP A 62 1.02 5.25 20.27
N LYS A 63 0.22 6.05 19.57
CA LYS A 63 -1.18 6.29 19.96
C LYS A 63 -2.01 5.01 19.87
N VAL A 64 -1.95 4.29 18.76
CA VAL A 64 -2.72 3.04 18.60
C VAL A 64 -2.31 2.02 19.65
N THR A 65 -1.02 1.84 19.92
CA THR A 65 -0.53 0.90 20.93
C THR A 65 -0.96 1.31 22.33
N THR A 66 -0.90 2.59 22.69
CA THR A 66 -1.39 3.07 23.99
C THR A 66 -2.90 2.90 24.15
N GLU A 67 -3.70 3.16 23.10
CA GLU A 67 -5.15 2.93 23.12
C GLU A 67 -5.49 1.42 23.20
N VAL A 68 -4.72 0.55 22.54
CA VAL A 68 -4.85 -0.92 22.65
C VAL A 68 -4.54 -1.40 24.08
N LEU A 69 -3.50 -0.85 24.70
CA LEU A 69 -3.15 -1.18 26.10
C LEU A 69 -4.22 -0.69 27.08
N ARG A 70 -4.79 0.50 26.84
CA ARG A 70 -5.81 1.11 27.71
C ARG A 70 -7.16 0.41 27.63
N ASN A 71 -7.60 0.02 26.43
CA ASN A 71 -8.98 -0.42 26.21
C ASN A 71 -9.15 -1.94 26.16
N GLY A 72 -8.06 -2.69 26.36
CA GLY A 72 -8.00 -4.12 26.06
C GLY A 72 -8.09 -4.36 24.55
N ILE A 73 -7.50 -5.46 24.07
CA ILE A 73 -7.43 -5.75 22.63
C ILE A 73 -8.85 -5.98 22.10
N LYS A 74 -9.48 -4.94 21.53
CA LYS A 74 -10.63 -5.11 20.63
C LYS A 74 -10.07 -5.65 19.32
N LYS A 75 -9.88 -6.97 19.26
CA LYS A 75 -9.54 -7.67 18.02
C LYS A 75 -10.65 -7.39 17.01
N TRP A 76 -10.33 -6.73 15.90
CA TRP A 76 -11.14 -6.85 14.70
C TRP A 76 -10.95 -8.28 14.16
N SER A 77 -12.05 -8.97 13.88
CA SER A 77 -12.06 -10.35 13.38
C SER A 77 -11.31 -10.54 12.04
N SER A 78 -10.96 -9.45 11.36
CA SER A 78 -10.20 -9.47 10.11
C SER A 78 -8.68 -9.58 10.27
N LEU A 79 -8.13 -9.52 11.49
CA LEU A 79 -6.68 -9.43 11.74
C LEU A 79 -6.03 -10.73 12.27
N ASP A 80 -6.82 -11.80 12.46
CA ASP A 80 -6.34 -13.02 13.13
C ASP A 80 -5.25 -13.79 12.36
N ASN A 81 -5.08 -13.57 11.05
CA ASN A 81 -4.07 -14.25 10.23
C ASN A 81 -2.76 -13.46 10.02
N VAL A 82 -2.68 -12.18 10.44
CA VAL A 82 -1.54 -11.30 10.12
C VAL A 82 -0.48 -11.29 11.23
N CYS A 83 -0.85 -11.62 12.48
CA CYS A 83 0.04 -11.50 13.64
C CYS A 83 0.82 -12.78 14.01
N THR A 84 0.85 -13.82 13.17
CA THR A 84 1.64 -15.05 13.45
C THR A 84 3.14 -14.89 13.19
N GLY A 85 3.59 -13.76 12.64
CA GLY A 85 5.01 -13.41 12.52
C GLY A 85 5.30 -12.12 13.27
N GLY A 86 6.25 -12.16 14.21
CA GLY A 86 6.70 -10.99 14.98
C GLY A 86 7.15 -9.79 14.11
N PRO A 87 7.49 -8.66 14.75
CA PRO A 87 7.65 -7.36 14.08
C PRO A 87 8.66 -7.44 12.93
N ARG A 88 8.17 -7.39 11.69
CA ARG A 88 9.01 -7.34 10.49
C ARG A 88 9.61 -5.94 10.42
N ARG A 89 10.91 -5.84 10.62
CA ARG A 89 11.67 -4.61 10.33
C ARG A 89 11.72 -4.44 8.82
N SER A 90 10.98 -3.47 8.29
CA SER A 90 11.07 -3.07 6.89
C SER A 90 12.43 -2.40 6.66
N ILE A 91 13.26 -2.99 5.80
CA ILE A 91 14.51 -2.38 5.35
C ILE A 91 14.18 -1.61 4.08
N ALA A 92 14.32 -0.28 4.12
CA ALA A 92 14.26 0.54 2.93
C ALA A 92 15.59 0.41 2.16
N ILE A 93 15.52 -0.02 0.90
CA ILE A 93 16.66 0.02 -0.02
C ILE A 93 16.72 1.43 -0.59
N LEU A 94 17.74 2.19 -0.19
CA LEU A 94 18.09 3.48 -0.79
C LEU A 94 19.06 3.21 -1.95
N SER A 95 18.62 3.48 -3.18
CA SER A 95 19.48 3.60 -4.37
C SER A 95 19.63 5.07 -4.74
#